data_AF-A0A327MAA2-F1
#
_entry.id   AF-A0A327MAA2-F1
#
_cell.length_a   1.000
_cell.length_b   1.000
_cell.length_c   1.000
_cell.angle_alpha   90.00
_cell.angle_beta   90.00
_cell.angle_gamma   90.00
#
_symmetry.space_group_name_H-M   'P 1'
#
loop_
_entity.id
_entity.type
_entity.pdbx_description
1 polymer ?
#
loop_
_entity_poly.entity_id
_entity_poly.type
_entity_poly.pdbx_seq_one_letter_code
_entity_poly.pdbx_strand_id
1 'polypeptide(L)'
;MPLPRLLLLLALLAGAAAPARAEPLRFVAFGDMPYCRPEAPELCPAEEGRVARLMAAINAARPAVSIFLGDTKGGAELCTDERVLRAFTWMGLADHPLVYTPGDNEWTDCWQDRAGRFDPLERLALLRQRFFDRPASLGRRPMPLLRQAAPAVENARWMQDGVLFLTLHVPGSNNGRPGEPGEPGARMLPQGERAFAEFRLRDAANRAWLAESLAAAPEARAAVIALQADLFYRQVCGAGYDSGYAAIREAIAEAAARFGRPVLLLNGDSHLFVHHRPIAAVPNLTRLQVPGEADVQAVLVTLDPEAAEPYRFELLGPPGDPPQPPPCPGYAALRAAQ
;
A
#
# COMPACT_ATOMS: atom_id res chain seq x y z
N MET A 1 -69.76 42.78 -18.08
CA MET A 1 -69.33 41.40 -17.79
C MET A 1 -67.88 41.46 -17.31
N PRO A 2 -67.57 40.99 -16.09
CA PRO A 2 -66.30 41.27 -15.44
C PRO A 2 -65.21 40.28 -15.87
N LEU A 3 -64.00 40.79 -16.09
CA LEU A 3 -62.77 40.00 -15.98
C LEU A 3 -62.54 39.68 -14.50
N PRO A 4 -62.03 38.48 -14.17
CA PRO A 4 -60.89 38.49 -13.26
C PRO A 4 -59.81 37.45 -13.59
N ARG A 5 -58.58 37.96 -13.65
CA ARG A 5 -57.39 37.46 -12.92
C ARG A 5 -57.13 35.95 -13.00
N LEU A 6 -56.29 35.54 -13.96
CA LEU A 6 -55.45 34.37 -13.80
C LEU A 6 -54.02 34.67 -14.28
N LEU A 7 -53.34 35.53 -13.51
CA LEU A 7 -51.90 35.73 -13.55
C LEU A 7 -51.41 35.64 -12.10
N LEU A 8 -50.23 35.03 -11.94
CA LEU A 8 -49.49 34.76 -10.70
C LEU A 8 -49.98 33.57 -9.86
N LEU A 9 -49.44 32.39 -10.18
CA LEU A 9 -48.86 31.48 -9.17
C LEU A 9 -47.89 30.48 -9.84
N LEU A 10 -46.82 31.02 -10.43
CA LEU A 10 -45.57 30.29 -10.68
C LEU A 10 -44.50 30.93 -9.79
N ALA A 11 -44.77 30.93 -8.48
CA ALA A 11 -43.84 31.41 -7.47
C ALA A 11 -43.02 30.22 -6.94
N LEU A 12 -41.75 30.21 -7.33
CA LEU A 12 -40.61 29.63 -6.62
C LEU A 12 -40.79 28.21 -6.03
N LEU A 13 -40.59 27.20 -6.88
CA LEU A 13 -39.85 26.00 -6.48
C LEU A 13 -38.38 26.13 -6.95
N ALA A 14 -37.74 27.26 -6.63
CA ALA A 14 -36.29 27.30 -6.53
C ALA A 14 -35.92 26.67 -5.19
N GLY A 15 -36.20 25.37 -5.04
CA GLY A 15 -35.64 24.60 -3.95
C GLY A 15 -34.13 24.73 -4.07
N ALA A 16 -33.50 25.33 -3.05
CA ALA A 16 -32.06 25.33 -2.93
C ALA A 16 -31.61 23.87 -2.97
N ALA A 17 -31.15 23.41 -4.14
CA ALA A 17 -30.42 22.16 -4.24
C ALA A 17 -29.15 22.39 -3.42
N ALA A 18 -29.18 22.00 -2.14
CA ALA A 18 -27.95 21.86 -1.38
C ALA A 18 -27.02 20.99 -2.23
N PRO A 19 -25.76 21.41 -2.46
CA PRO A 19 -24.84 20.60 -3.24
C PRO A 19 -24.79 19.22 -2.58
N ALA A 20 -25.13 18.18 -3.34
CA ALA A 20 -25.01 16.82 -2.87
C ALA A 20 -23.54 16.59 -2.55
N ARG A 21 -23.20 16.47 -1.27
CA ARG A 21 -21.85 16.09 -0.84
C ARG A 21 -21.61 14.68 -1.39
N ALA A 22 -20.56 14.52 -2.19
CA ALA A 22 -20.16 13.19 -2.66
C ALA A 22 -19.96 12.29 -1.44
N GLU A 23 -20.44 11.05 -1.50
CA GLU A 23 -20.20 10.09 -0.43
C GLU A 23 -18.69 9.88 -0.24
N PRO A 24 -18.20 9.72 1.01
CA PRO A 24 -16.80 9.41 1.26
C PRO A 24 -16.36 8.15 0.52
N LEU A 25 -15.18 8.20 -0.08
CA LEU A 25 -14.59 7.05 -0.77
C LEU A 25 -14.20 5.99 0.25
N ARG A 26 -14.63 4.75 0.03
CA ARG A 26 -14.27 3.59 0.85
C ARG A 26 -13.40 2.63 0.07
N PHE A 27 -12.19 2.36 0.57
CA PHE A 27 -11.26 1.39 -0.01
C PHE A 27 -10.55 0.60 1.10
N VAL A 28 -9.88 -0.49 0.76
CA VAL A 28 -9.20 -1.34 1.74
C VAL A 28 -7.71 -1.44 1.45
N ALA A 29 -6.89 -1.43 2.49
CA ALA A 29 -5.46 -1.74 2.42
C ALA A 29 -5.11 -2.91 3.35
N PHE A 30 -4.24 -3.81 2.89
CA PHE A 30 -3.77 -4.99 3.62
C PHE A 30 -2.46 -5.52 2.99
N GLY A 31 -1.70 -6.37 3.67
CA GLY A 31 -0.39 -6.84 3.20
C GLY A 31 0.20 -7.87 4.17
N ASP A 32 1.43 -8.34 3.92
CA ASP A 32 2.22 -9.09 4.90
C ASP A 32 1.56 -10.40 5.39
N MET A 33 0.91 -11.11 4.46
CA MET A 33 0.14 -12.33 4.75
C MET A 33 -0.13 -13.17 3.48
N PRO A 34 -0.37 -14.49 3.62
CA PRO A 34 -0.12 -15.32 4.80
C PRO A 34 1.37 -15.64 4.95
N TYR A 35 1.85 -15.74 6.19
CA TYR A 35 3.22 -16.18 6.48
C TYR A 35 3.19 -17.62 6.98
N CYS A 36 3.56 -18.55 6.12
CA CYS A 36 3.73 -19.94 6.53
C CYS A 36 5.14 -20.14 7.07
N ARG A 37 5.24 -20.72 8.26
CA ARG A 37 6.52 -20.92 8.93
C ARG A 37 7.16 -22.23 8.45
N PRO A 38 8.39 -22.21 7.88
CA PRO A 38 9.07 -23.43 7.44
C PRO A 38 9.26 -24.46 8.57
N GLU A 39 9.37 -24.00 9.82
CA GLU A 39 9.49 -24.82 11.01
C GLU A 39 8.18 -25.47 11.47
N ALA A 40 7.03 -25.01 10.95
CA ALA A 40 5.69 -25.53 11.26
C ALA A 40 4.80 -25.55 9.99
N PRO A 41 5.21 -26.30 8.93
CA PRO A 41 4.53 -26.29 7.64
C PRO A 41 3.08 -26.78 7.71
N GLU A 42 2.74 -27.62 8.70
CA GLU A 42 1.39 -28.12 8.97
C GLU A 42 0.40 -27.01 9.37
N LEU A 43 0.89 -25.85 9.83
CA LEU A 43 0.06 -24.70 10.18
C LEU A 43 -0.29 -23.84 8.95
N CYS A 44 0.42 -24.02 7.83
CA CYS A 44 0.22 -23.20 6.63
C CYS A 44 -1.23 -23.20 6.09
N PRO A 45 -1.95 -24.35 6.03
CA PRO A 45 -3.36 -24.34 5.63
C PRO A 45 -4.26 -23.51 6.56
N ALA A 46 -3.94 -23.45 7.86
CA ALA A 46 -4.69 -22.62 8.79
C ALA A 46 -4.44 -21.12 8.53
N GLU A 47 -3.19 -20.74 8.25
CA GLU A 47 -2.82 -19.36 7.86
C GLU A 47 -3.49 -18.92 6.55
N GLU A 48 -3.47 -19.77 5.52
CA GLU A 48 -4.19 -19.50 4.26
C GLU A 48 -5.71 -19.40 4.50
N GLY A 49 -6.26 -20.22 5.41
CA GLY A 49 -7.64 -20.14 5.85
C GLY A 49 -7.99 -18.83 6.57
N ARG A 50 -7.04 -18.22 7.32
CA ARG A 50 -7.23 -16.89 7.94
C ARG A 50 -7.36 -15.82 6.87
N VAL A 51 -6.50 -15.85 5.84
CA VAL A 51 -6.57 -14.91 4.71
C VAL A 51 -7.86 -15.08 3.92
N ALA A 52 -8.32 -16.31 3.69
CA ALA A 52 -9.61 -16.55 3.03
C ALA A 52 -10.80 -15.95 3.82
N ARG A 53 -10.79 -16.06 5.16
CA ARG A 53 -11.80 -15.40 6.03
C ARG A 53 -11.70 -13.88 5.98
N LEU A 54 -10.48 -13.34 5.97
CA LEU A 54 -10.26 -11.90 5.82
C LEU A 54 -10.82 -11.40 4.49
N MET A 55 -10.57 -12.10 3.38
CA MET A 55 -11.13 -11.75 2.06
C MET A 55 -12.66 -11.73 2.08
N ALA A 56 -13.31 -12.65 2.80
CA ALA A 56 -14.77 -12.61 2.98
C ALA A 56 -15.24 -11.34 3.73
N ALA A 57 -14.52 -10.92 4.77
CA ALA A 57 -14.81 -9.67 5.49
C ALA A 57 -14.58 -8.43 4.61
N ILE A 58 -13.50 -8.42 3.81
CA ILE A 58 -13.22 -7.36 2.84
C ILE A 58 -14.34 -7.27 1.81
N ASN A 59 -14.77 -8.38 1.22
CA ASN A 59 -15.85 -8.39 0.23
C ASN A 59 -17.18 -7.89 0.85
N ALA A 60 -17.48 -8.27 2.10
CA ALA A 60 -18.66 -7.79 2.82
C ALA A 60 -18.64 -6.27 3.07
N ALA A 61 -17.46 -5.67 3.23
CA ALA A 61 -17.31 -4.22 3.39
C ALA A 61 -17.60 -3.44 2.10
N ARG A 62 -17.62 -4.12 0.93
CA ARG A 62 -17.87 -3.54 -0.41
C ARG A 62 -16.99 -2.32 -0.72
N PRO A 63 -15.65 -2.43 -0.65
CA PRO A 63 -14.77 -1.32 -1.02
C PRO A 63 -14.80 -1.06 -2.53
N ALA A 64 -14.51 0.18 -2.93
CA ALA A 64 -14.34 0.55 -4.34
C ALA A 64 -13.12 -0.15 -4.95
N VAL A 65 -12.05 -0.30 -4.18
CA VAL A 65 -10.80 -0.99 -4.53
C VAL A 65 -10.14 -1.53 -3.26
N SER A 66 -9.40 -2.63 -3.39
CA SER A 66 -8.43 -3.07 -2.38
C SER A 66 -7.00 -2.93 -2.88
N ILE A 67 -6.06 -2.64 -1.99
CA ILE A 67 -4.63 -2.57 -2.28
C ILE A 67 -3.90 -3.56 -1.38
N PHE A 68 -3.19 -4.51 -1.99
CA PHE A 68 -2.29 -5.43 -1.31
C PHE A 68 -0.85 -4.87 -1.32
N LEU A 69 -0.31 -4.62 -0.13
CA LEU A 69 0.94 -3.91 0.11
C LEU A 69 2.13 -4.87 0.26
N GLY A 70 2.26 -5.83 -0.66
CA GLY A 70 3.43 -6.71 -0.70
C GLY A 70 3.46 -7.80 0.35
N ASP A 71 4.52 -8.60 0.28
CA ASP A 71 4.80 -9.75 1.12
C ASP A 71 3.71 -10.83 1.09
N THR A 72 3.51 -11.42 -0.09
CA THR A 72 2.60 -12.57 -0.30
C THR A 72 3.11 -13.89 0.32
N LYS A 73 4.28 -13.85 0.97
CA LYS A 73 4.90 -14.93 1.72
C LYS A 73 5.80 -14.32 2.80
N GLY A 74 6.11 -15.08 3.84
CA GLY A 74 7.12 -14.70 4.82
C GLY A 74 8.54 -14.76 4.27
N GLY A 75 9.45 -14.00 4.88
CA GLY A 75 10.86 -13.90 4.46
C GLY A 75 11.68 -15.18 4.63
N ALA A 76 11.24 -16.11 5.47
CA ALA A 76 11.87 -17.43 5.63
C ALA A 76 11.28 -18.49 4.67
N GLU A 77 10.25 -18.17 3.92
CA GLU A 77 9.67 -19.12 2.96
C GLU A 77 10.49 -19.17 1.67
N LEU A 78 10.69 -20.38 1.14
CA LEU A 78 11.42 -20.61 -0.11
C LEU A 78 10.83 -19.78 -1.25
N CYS A 79 11.67 -19.12 -2.04
CA CYS A 79 11.22 -18.33 -3.19
C CYS A 79 10.95 -19.14 -4.45
N THR A 80 10.37 -20.34 -4.32
CA THR A 80 9.94 -21.13 -5.49
C THR A 80 8.81 -20.41 -6.23
N ASP A 81 8.65 -20.71 -7.53
CA ASP A 81 7.54 -20.17 -8.34
C ASP A 81 6.19 -20.47 -7.68
N GLU A 82 5.99 -21.69 -7.20
CA GLU A 82 4.76 -22.09 -6.48
C GLU A 82 4.49 -21.18 -5.28
N ARG A 83 5.51 -20.91 -4.47
CA ARG A 83 5.35 -20.13 -3.25
C ARG A 83 5.04 -18.67 -3.54
N VAL A 84 5.73 -18.07 -4.52
CA VAL A 84 5.52 -16.67 -4.92
C VAL A 84 4.16 -16.52 -5.62
N LEU A 85 3.76 -17.47 -6.46
CA LEU A 85 2.56 -17.35 -7.28
C LEU A 85 1.27 -17.81 -6.60
N ARG A 86 1.33 -18.51 -5.45
CA ARG A 86 0.10 -18.90 -4.71
C ARG A 86 -0.76 -17.70 -4.31
N ALA A 87 -0.19 -16.49 -4.29
CA ALA A 87 -0.92 -15.26 -4.00
C ALA A 87 -2.16 -15.09 -4.88
N PHE A 88 -2.10 -15.56 -6.14
CA PHE A 88 -3.25 -15.57 -7.04
C PHE A 88 -4.47 -16.28 -6.47
N THR A 89 -4.29 -17.31 -5.64
CA THR A 89 -5.38 -18.07 -5.02
C THR A 89 -6.27 -17.17 -4.16
N TRP A 90 -5.69 -16.39 -3.25
CA TRP A 90 -6.47 -15.52 -2.38
C TRP A 90 -6.75 -14.15 -3.00
N MET A 91 -5.87 -13.61 -3.86
CA MET A 91 -6.17 -12.39 -4.62
C MET A 91 -7.38 -12.58 -5.56
N GLY A 92 -7.55 -13.79 -6.09
CA GLY A 92 -8.71 -14.18 -6.91
C GLY A 92 -10.04 -14.29 -6.14
N LEU A 93 -10.01 -14.19 -4.81
CA LEU A 93 -11.22 -14.14 -3.97
C LEU A 93 -11.84 -12.74 -3.92
N ALA A 94 -11.10 -11.69 -4.29
CA ALA A 94 -11.62 -10.32 -4.30
C ALA A 94 -12.78 -10.21 -5.31
N ASP A 95 -13.96 -9.84 -4.83
CA ASP A 95 -15.13 -9.62 -5.68
C ASP A 95 -15.10 -8.25 -6.38
N HIS A 96 -14.05 -7.47 -6.22
CA HIS A 96 -13.86 -6.07 -6.67
C HIS A 96 -12.42 -5.88 -7.18
N PRO A 97 -12.03 -4.69 -7.69
CA PRO A 97 -10.65 -4.43 -8.08
C PRO A 97 -9.66 -4.65 -6.93
N LEU A 98 -8.58 -5.38 -7.19
CA LEU A 98 -7.44 -5.54 -6.27
C LEU A 98 -6.16 -5.07 -6.96
N VAL A 99 -5.49 -4.07 -6.40
CA VAL A 99 -4.18 -3.59 -6.86
C VAL A 99 -3.09 -4.18 -5.99
N TYR A 100 -1.98 -4.60 -6.59
CA TYR A 100 -0.83 -5.20 -5.90
C TYR A 100 0.42 -4.38 -6.16
N THR A 101 1.23 -4.14 -5.11
CA THR A 101 2.62 -3.69 -5.22
C THR A 101 3.51 -4.70 -4.46
N PRO A 102 4.70 -5.09 -4.98
CA PRO A 102 5.51 -6.13 -4.34
C PRO A 102 6.18 -5.67 -3.04
N GLY A 103 6.45 -6.62 -2.15
CA GLY A 103 7.29 -6.45 -0.97
C GLY A 103 8.68 -7.03 -1.18
N ASP A 104 9.48 -7.09 -0.11
CA ASP A 104 10.84 -7.63 -0.15
C ASP A 104 10.85 -9.16 -0.12
N ASN A 105 9.86 -9.78 0.53
CA ASN A 105 9.86 -11.21 0.74
C ASN A 105 9.77 -11.98 -0.59
N GLU A 106 9.03 -11.51 -1.59
CA GLU A 106 8.86 -12.24 -2.85
C GLU A 106 10.10 -12.22 -3.77
N TRP A 107 11.06 -11.32 -3.54
CA TRP A 107 12.23 -11.21 -4.41
C TRP A 107 13.52 -10.69 -3.76
N THR A 108 13.54 -9.51 -3.11
CA THR A 108 14.80 -8.94 -2.59
C THR A 108 15.41 -9.77 -1.47
N ASP A 109 14.59 -10.52 -0.72
CA ASP A 109 15.06 -11.40 0.37
C ASP A 109 15.44 -12.81 -0.09
N CYS A 110 15.18 -13.13 -1.35
CA CYS A 110 15.31 -14.49 -1.87
C CYS A 110 16.75 -15.02 -1.95
N TRP A 111 17.75 -14.14 -1.90
CA TRP A 111 19.17 -14.53 -1.85
C TRP A 111 19.57 -15.15 -0.51
N GLN A 112 18.80 -14.93 0.54
CA GLN A 112 19.10 -15.42 1.88
C GLN A 112 18.98 -16.95 1.95
N ASP A 113 19.78 -17.58 2.81
CA ASP A 113 19.82 -19.03 3.01
C ASP A 113 18.44 -19.59 3.37
N ARG A 114 17.74 -18.90 4.28
CA ARG A 114 16.38 -19.27 4.72
C ARG A 114 15.36 -19.24 3.57
N ALA A 115 15.58 -18.40 2.56
CA ALA A 115 14.70 -18.24 1.41
C ALA A 115 15.11 -19.10 0.20
N GLY A 116 16.16 -19.91 0.34
CA GLY A 116 16.61 -20.87 -0.68
C GLY A 116 17.66 -20.35 -1.66
N ARG A 117 18.29 -19.19 -1.41
CA ARG A 117 19.37 -18.61 -2.24
C ARG A 117 19.02 -18.43 -3.73
N PHE A 118 17.78 -18.05 -4.04
CA PHE A 118 17.37 -17.71 -5.41
C PHE A 118 18.00 -16.37 -5.84
N ASP A 119 18.15 -16.12 -7.15
CA ASP A 119 18.57 -14.82 -7.68
C ASP A 119 17.40 -13.81 -7.55
N PRO A 120 17.52 -12.75 -6.74
CA PRO A 120 16.45 -11.75 -6.58
C PRO A 120 15.96 -11.13 -7.88
N LEU A 121 16.85 -10.90 -8.86
CA LEU A 121 16.48 -10.26 -10.12
C LEU A 121 15.69 -11.19 -11.04
N GLU A 122 15.93 -12.48 -10.93
CA GLU A 122 15.15 -13.48 -11.64
C GLU A 122 13.76 -13.63 -10.99
N ARG A 123 13.66 -13.60 -9.66
CA ARG A 123 12.37 -13.54 -8.94
C ARG A 123 11.57 -12.27 -9.26
N LEU A 124 12.23 -11.12 -9.36
CA LEU A 124 11.60 -9.87 -9.81
C LEU A 124 11.07 -9.98 -11.25
N ALA A 125 11.83 -10.61 -12.16
CA ALA A 125 11.36 -10.85 -13.52
C ALA A 125 10.11 -11.75 -13.54
N LEU A 126 10.05 -12.78 -12.70
CA LEU A 126 8.85 -13.61 -12.52
C LEU A 126 7.66 -12.77 -12.05
N LEU A 127 7.83 -11.92 -11.03
CA LEU A 127 6.76 -11.04 -10.54
C LEU A 127 6.22 -10.14 -11.66
N ARG A 128 7.11 -9.46 -12.39
CA ARG A 128 6.77 -8.61 -13.55
C ARG A 128 6.00 -9.37 -14.62
N GLN A 129 6.45 -10.58 -14.95
CA GLN A 129 5.81 -11.41 -15.97
C GLN A 129 4.42 -11.89 -15.56
N ARG A 130 4.17 -12.11 -14.27
CA ARG A 130 2.96 -12.80 -13.81
C ARG A 130 1.90 -11.86 -13.25
N PHE A 131 2.28 -10.87 -12.45
CA PHE A 131 1.35 -9.95 -11.80
C PHE A 131 1.14 -8.64 -12.58
N PHE A 132 2.05 -8.31 -13.49
CA PHE A 132 2.10 -7.01 -14.15
C PHE A 132 2.07 -7.12 -15.69
N ASP A 133 1.50 -8.21 -16.20
CA ASP A 133 1.41 -8.54 -17.64
C ASP A 133 0.38 -7.69 -18.42
N ARG A 134 -0.48 -6.95 -17.72
CA ARG A 134 -1.54 -6.14 -18.32
C ARG A 134 -1.80 -4.84 -17.55
N PRO A 135 -2.32 -3.78 -18.22
CA PRO A 135 -2.69 -2.51 -17.61
C PRO A 135 -4.06 -2.58 -16.91
N ALA A 136 -4.24 -3.58 -16.04
CA ALA A 136 -5.46 -3.76 -15.26
C ALA A 136 -5.13 -4.26 -13.84
N SER A 137 -6.07 -4.04 -12.91
CA SER A 137 -6.00 -4.61 -11.58
C SER A 137 -6.27 -6.12 -11.60
N LEU A 138 -6.04 -6.77 -10.47
CA LEU A 138 -6.45 -8.14 -10.17
C LEU A 138 -7.89 -8.14 -9.61
N GLY A 139 -8.33 -9.32 -9.15
CA GLY A 139 -9.67 -9.56 -8.63
C GLY A 139 -10.66 -9.98 -9.73
N ARG A 140 -11.90 -10.30 -9.34
CA ARG A 140 -12.95 -10.79 -10.24
C ARG A 140 -13.58 -9.71 -11.11
N ARG A 141 -13.48 -8.45 -10.70
CA ARG A 141 -13.93 -7.27 -11.45
C ARG A 141 -12.76 -6.30 -11.62
N PRO A 142 -11.81 -6.60 -12.52
CA PRO A 142 -10.63 -5.77 -12.68
C PRO A 142 -11.00 -4.40 -13.25
N MET A 143 -10.24 -3.37 -12.86
CA MET A 143 -10.35 -2.01 -13.40
C MET A 143 -9.10 -1.66 -14.23
N PRO A 144 -9.20 -0.76 -15.22
CA PRO A 144 -8.04 -0.30 -15.97
C PRO A 144 -7.07 0.46 -15.06
N LEU A 145 -5.77 0.25 -15.27
CA LEU A 145 -4.69 0.94 -14.58
C LEU A 145 -3.76 1.57 -15.60
N LEU A 146 -3.32 2.81 -15.38
CA LEU A 146 -2.22 3.39 -16.14
C LEU A 146 -0.91 2.95 -15.47
N ARG A 147 -0.13 2.12 -16.15
CA ARG A 147 1.16 1.61 -15.65
C ARG A 147 2.33 2.45 -16.17
N GLN A 148 3.37 2.57 -15.36
CA GLN A 148 4.63 3.11 -15.84
C GLN A 148 5.23 2.15 -16.87
N ALA A 149 5.89 2.71 -17.89
CA ALA A 149 6.52 1.91 -18.92
C ALA A 149 7.64 1.02 -18.34
N ALA A 150 7.97 -0.04 -19.07
CA ALA A 150 9.10 -0.90 -18.72
C ALA A 150 10.39 -0.06 -18.55
N PRO A 151 11.23 -0.40 -17.56
CA PRO A 151 11.18 -1.61 -16.74
C PRO A 151 10.31 -1.54 -15.48
N ALA A 152 9.68 -0.41 -15.14
CA ALA A 152 9.02 -0.17 -13.85
C ALA A 152 7.50 -0.45 -13.86
N VAL A 153 7.08 -1.55 -14.49
CA VAL A 153 5.66 -1.91 -14.73
C VAL A 153 4.83 -2.14 -13.46
N GLU A 154 5.49 -2.31 -12.33
CA GLU A 154 4.89 -2.46 -10.99
C GLU A 154 4.20 -1.17 -10.53
N ASN A 155 4.67 -0.01 -11.01
CA ASN A 155 4.09 1.29 -10.75
C ASN A 155 2.81 1.49 -11.58
N ALA A 156 1.74 1.85 -10.91
CA ALA A 156 0.45 2.13 -11.51
C ALA A 156 -0.17 3.40 -10.91
N ARG A 157 -1.10 4.01 -11.64
CA ARG A 157 -1.93 5.11 -11.16
C ARG A 157 -3.34 5.04 -11.75
N TRP A 158 -4.31 5.53 -11.01
CA TRP A 158 -5.70 5.63 -11.41
C TRP A 158 -6.42 6.72 -10.61
N MET A 159 -7.58 7.15 -11.11
CA MET A 159 -8.47 8.07 -10.40
C MET A 159 -9.69 7.30 -9.91
N GLN A 160 -10.08 7.53 -8.66
CA GLN A 160 -11.32 6.99 -8.09
C GLN A 160 -12.02 8.12 -7.31
N ASP A 161 -13.23 8.49 -7.72
CA ASP A 161 -14.05 9.53 -7.06
C ASP A 161 -13.30 10.84 -6.78
N GLY A 162 -12.46 11.28 -7.73
CA GLY A 162 -11.66 12.50 -7.64
C GLY A 162 -10.42 12.40 -6.73
N VAL A 163 -10.04 11.19 -6.33
CA VAL A 163 -8.83 10.89 -5.55
C VAL A 163 -7.82 10.18 -6.45
N LEU A 164 -6.59 10.68 -6.47
CA LEU A 164 -5.49 10.05 -7.19
C LEU A 164 -4.94 8.90 -6.36
N PHE A 165 -4.80 7.73 -6.97
CA PHE A 165 -4.08 6.62 -6.38
C PHE A 165 -2.84 6.32 -7.21
N LEU A 166 -1.75 5.95 -6.54
CA LEU A 166 -0.56 5.44 -7.19
C LEU A 166 0.15 4.39 -6.34
N THR A 167 0.72 3.38 -7.01
CA THR A 167 1.69 2.47 -6.39
C THR A 167 3.11 2.94 -6.69
N LEU A 168 3.99 2.73 -5.71
CA LEU A 168 5.43 2.84 -5.86
C LEU A 168 6.03 1.49 -5.46
N HIS A 169 6.88 0.91 -6.32
CA HIS A 169 7.57 -0.33 -6.00
C HIS A 169 8.75 -0.01 -5.08
N VAL A 170 8.48 0.11 -3.78
CA VAL A 170 9.46 0.36 -2.71
C VAL A 170 9.28 -0.73 -1.65
N PRO A 171 10.00 -1.86 -1.76
CA PRO A 171 9.95 -2.95 -0.81
C PRO A 171 10.84 -2.67 0.42
N GLY A 172 10.69 -3.51 1.44
CA GLY A 172 11.50 -3.55 2.64
C GLY A 172 12.96 -3.87 2.33
N SER A 173 13.71 -4.26 3.36
CA SER A 173 15.12 -4.64 3.20
C SER A 173 15.96 -3.59 2.45
N ASN A 174 15.83 -2.35 2.94
CA ASN A 174 16.50 -1.14 2.46
C ASN A 174 16.18 -0.82 0.99
N ASN A 175 14.93 -1.02 0.56
CA ASN A 175 14.51 -0.81 -0.82
C ASN A 175 15.29 -1.69 -1.81
N GLY A 176 15.79 -2.85 -1.36
CA GLY A 176 16.72 -3.69 -2.13
C GLY A 176 18.11 -3.07 -2.36
N ARG A 177 18.41 -1.88 -1.79
CA ARG A 177 19.73 -1.25 -1.90
C ARG A 177 20.74 -2.05 -1.07
N PRO A 178 21.84 -2.52 -1.68
CA PRO A 178 22.91 -3.15 -0.94
C PRO A 178 23.48 -2.27 0.16
N GLY A 179 23.88 -2.88 1.27
CA GLY A 179 24.55 -2.18 2.35
C GLY A 179 26.00 -1.86 2.00
N GLU A 180 26.49 -0.68 2.36
CA GLU A 180 27.90 -0.33 2.21
C GLU A 180 28.71 -0.65 3.48
N PRO A 181 30.04 -0.87 3.38
CA PRO A 181 30.88 -1.12 4.55
C PRO A 181 30.74 -0.02 5.62
N GLY A 182 30.37 -0.42 6.84
CA GLY A 182 30.13 0.50 7.96
C GLY A 182 28.68 0.94 8.12
N GLU A 183 27.78 0.64 7.18
CA GLU A 183 26.35 0.88 7.36
C GLU A 183 25.74 -0.09 8.38
N PRO A 184 24.92 0.40 9.34
CA PRO A 184 24.17 -0.46 10.24
C PRO A 184 23.29 -1.45 9.48
N GLY A 185 23.39 -2.74 9.83
CA GLY A 185 22.59 -3.79 9.19
C GLY A 185 23.06 -4.21 7.80
N ALA A 186 24.19 -3.68 7.28
CA ALA A 186 24.67 -3.98 5.92
C ALA A 186 24.78 -5.48 5.59
N ARG A 187 25.10 -6.32 6.59
CA ARG A 187 25.21 -7.78 6.41
C ARG A 187 23.88 -8.48 6.13
N MET A 188 22.77 -7.84 6.48
CA MET A 188 21.41 -8.33 6.24
C MET A 188 20.84 -7.86 4.91
N LEU A 189 21.57 -7.02 4.18
CA LEU A 189 21.13 -6.43 2.92
C LEU A 189 21.72 -7.16 1.71
N PRO A 190 21.06 -7.08 0.54
CA PRO A 190 21.62 -7.56 -0.72
C PRO A 190 23.05 -7.06 -0.95
N GLN A 191 23.80 -7.72 -1.82
CA GLN A 191 25.20 -7.40 -2.09
C GLN A 191 25.47 -7.31 -3.60
N GLY A 192 26.44 -6.48 -3.97
CA GLY A 192 26.99 -6.41 -5.33
C GLY A 192 26.32 -5.41 -6.27
N GLU A 193 27.03 -5.11 -7.37
CA GLU A 193 26.66 -4.03 -8.29
C GLU A 193 25.34 -4.28 -9.04
N ARG A 194 24.98 -5.54 -9.32
CA ARG A 194 23.70 -5.87 -9.96
C ARG A 194 22.50 -5.39 -9.15
N ALA A 195 22.54 -5.57 -7.83
CA ALA A 195 21.49 -5.10 -6.93
C ALA A 195 21.51 -3.58 -6.79
N PHE A 196 22.70 -2.94 -6.75
CA PHE A 196 22.80 -1.48 -6.78
C PHE A 196 22.21 -0.87 -8.06
N ALA A 197 22.51 -1.45 -9.23
CA ALA A 197 22.00 -0.99 -10.51
C ALA A 197 20.47 -1.12 -10.59
N GLU A 198 19.91 -2.24 -10.13
CA GLU A 198 18.46 -2.42 -10.01
C GLU A 198 17.84 -1.32 -9.12
N PHE A 199 18.36 -1.18 -7.89
CA PHE A 199 17.85 -0.19 -6.93
C PHE A 199 17.88 1.23 -7.51
N ARG A 200 19.01 1.65 -8.11
CA ARG A 200 19.15 3.00 -8.68
C ARG A 200 18.12 3.27 -9.77
N LEU A 201 17.90 2.30 -10.66
CA LEU A 201 16.93 2.43 -11.75
C LEU A 201 15.50 2.50 -11.22
N ARG A 202 15.13 1.61 -10.30
CA ARG A 202 13.79 1.56 -9.73
C ARG A 202 13.48 2.76 -8.84
N ASP A 203 14.41 3.18 -7.99
CA ASP A 203 14.24 4.39 -7.16
C ASP A 203 14.07 5.65 -8.02
N ALA A 204 14.88 5.83 -9.07
CA ALA A 204 14.71 6.94 -10.00
C ALA A 204 13.35 6.88 -10.73
N ALA A 205 12.92 5.69 -11.16
CA ALA A 205 11.62 5.50 -11.80
C ALA A 205 10.45 5.80 -10.86
N ASN A 206 10.52 5.38 -9.59
CA ASN A 206 9.51 5.68 -8.57
C ASN A 206 9.39 7.19 -8.32
N ARG A 207 10.53 7.89 -8.19
CA ARG A 207 10.53 9.35 -7.97
C ARG A 207 9.97 10.11 -9.17
N ALA A 208 10.34 9.70 -10.39
CA ALA A 208 9.76 10.26 -11.62
C ALA A 208 8.25 9.99 -11.69
N TRP A 209 7.82 8.76 -11.40
CA TRP A 209 6.41 8.37 -11.42
C TRP A 209 5.57 9.16 -10.44
N LEU A 210 6.07 9.36 -9.21
CA LEU A 210 5.42 10.18 -8.19
C LEU A 210 5.20 11.61 -8.68
N ALA A 211 6.25 12.24 -9.22
CA ALA A 211 6.18 13.60 -9.73
C ALA A 211 5.21 13.72 -10.92
N GLU A 212 5.31 12.81 -11.89
CA GLU A 212 4.44 12.77 -13.07
C GLU A 212 2.98 12.50 -12.73
N SER A 213 2.71 11.66 -11.73
CA SER A 213 1.35 11.29 -11.33
C SER A 213 0.59 12.44 -10.70
N LEU A 214 1.23 13.19 -9.80
CA LEU A 214 0.63 14.39 -9.23
C LEU A 214 0.46 15.50 -10.28
N ALA A 215 1.44 15.66 -11.18
CA ALA A 215 1.34 16.63 -12.27
C ALA A 215 0.23 16.29 -13.28
N ALA A 216 -0.05 15.00 -13.48
CA ALA A 216 -1.10 14.52 -14.39
C ALA A 216 -2.52 14.62 -13.83
N ALA A 217 -2.69 14.87 -12.53
CA ALA A 217 -4.00 14.98 -11.88
C ALA A 217 -4.09 16.25 -11.00
N PRO A 218 -3.91 17.46 -11.57
CA PRO A 218 -3.99 18.72 -10.82
C PRO A 218 -5.37 18.96 -10.19
N GLU A 219 -6.42 18.29 -10.67
CA GLU A 219 -7.79 18.33 -10.15
C GLU A 219 -8.03 17.35 -8.99
N ALA A 220 -7.11 16.44 -8.69
CA ALA A 220 -7.29 15.44 -7.63
C ALA A 220 -7.46 16.09 -6.25
N ARG A 221 -8.53 15.75 -5.55
CA ARG A 221 -8.88 16.35 -4.24
C ARG A 221 -8.05 15.79 -3.10
N ALA A 222 -7.52 14.58 -3.26
CA ALA A 222 -6.57 13.93 -2.37
C ALA A 222 -5.69 12.96 -3.17
N ALA A 223 -4.61 12.47 -2.56
CA ALA A 223 -3.77 11.43 -3.14
C ALA A 223 -3.53 10.27 -2.17
N VAL A 224 -3.43 9.05 -2.69
CA VAL A 224 -3.08 7.84 -1.95
C VAL A 224 -1.87 7.20 -2.61
N ILE A 225 -0.77 7.12 -1.86
CA ILE A 225 0.50 6.51 -2.28
C ILE A 225 0.62 5.17 -1.57
N ALA A 226 0.73 4.08 -2.32
CA ALA A 226 0.88 2.74 -1.78
C ALA A 226 2.25 2.14 -2.10
N LEU A 227 2.94 1.66 -1.07
CA LEU A 227 4.21 0.93 -1.14
C LEU A 227 4.26 -0.10 -0.02
N GLN A 228 5.26 -0.99 0.03
CA GLN A 228 5.34 -1.98 1.11
C GLN A 228 6.17 -1.47 2.30
N ALA A 229 7.35 -0.87 2.04
CA ALA A 229 8.34 -0.58 3.08
C ALA A 229 7.88 0.36 4.21
N ASP A 230 8.31 0.09 5.44
CA ASP A 230 8.29 1.09 6.50
C ASP A 230 9.45 2.09 6.37
N LEU A 231 9.18 3.21 5.67
CA LEU A 231 10.15 4.29 5.44
C LEU A 231 10.60 5.04 6.71
N PHE A 232 9.97 4.77 7.86
CA PHE A 232 10.18 5.51 9.10
C PHE A 232 10.70 4.62 10.25
N TYR A 233 10.98 3.34 9.99
CA TYR A 233 11.43 2.39 11.01
C TYR A 233 12.60 2.93 11.83
N ARG A 234 13.65 3.42 11.14
CA ARG A 234 14.86 3.93 11.81
C ARG A 234 14.57 5.17 12.66
N GLN A 235 13.68 6.05 12.21
CA GLN A 235 13.29 7.26 12.94
C GLN A 235 12.48 6.90 14.19
N VAL A 236 11.64 5.87 14.12
CA VAL A 236 10.77 5.43 15.22
C VAL A 236 11.53 4.57 16.23
N CYS A 237 12.39 3.66 15.76
CA CYS A 237 13.08 2.68 16.60
C CYS A 237 14.53 3.05 16.96
N GLY A 238 15.13 4.02 16.27
CA GLY A 238 16.54 4.41 16.48
C GLY A 238 17.56 3.37 15.98
N ALA A 239 17.12 2.33 15.28
CA ALA A 239 17.93 1.22 14.79
C ALA A 239 17.49 0.79 13.38
N GLY A 240 18.35 0.02 12.69
CA GLY A 240 18.10 -0.44 11.32
C GLY A 240 18.82 0.38 10.25
N TYR A 241 18.49 0.12 8.99
CA TYR A 241 19.00 0.80 7.80
C TYR A 241 18.00 1.85 7.31
N ASP A 242 18.48 2.80 6.51
CA ASP A 242 17.64 3.87 5.95
C ASP A 242 18.18 4.47 4.64
N SER A 243 19.37 4.02 4.21
CA SER A 243 20.08 4.60 3.07
C SER A 243 19.34 4.41 1.75
N GLY A 244 18.58 3.32 1.59
CA GLY A 244 17.75 3.04 0.42
C GLY A 244 16.41 3.79 0.40
N TYR A 245 16.03 4.46 1.50
CA TYR A 245 14.74 5.13 1.64
C TYR A 245 14.83 6.65 1.64
N ALA A 246 16.02 7.22 1.92
CA ALA A 246 16.19 8.66 2.08
C ALA A 246 15.63 9.47 0.89
N ALA A 247 16.05 9.15 -0.33
CA ALA A 247 15.67 9.90 -1.53
C ALA A 247 14.17 9.82 -1.83
N ILE A 248 13.55 8.64 -1.69
CA ILE A 248 12.12 8.49 -1.93
C ILE A 248 11.27 9.12 -0.82
N ARG A 249 11.72 9.05 0.44
CA ARG A 249 11.05 9.74 1.56
C ARG A 249 11.07 11.26 1.36
N GLU A 250 12.20 11.83 0.95
CA GLU A 250 12.31 13.25 0.58
C GLU A 250 11.37 13.59 -0.57
N ALA A 251 11.37 12.79 -1.64
CA ALA A 251 10.48 13.01 -2.79
C ALA A 251 8.99 12.97 -2.39
N ILE A 252 8.57 12.04 -1.52
CA ILE A 252 7.20 11.98 -0.98
C ILE A 252 6.87 13.22 -0.16
N ALA A 253 7.79 13.67 0.70
CA ALA A 253 7.60 14.86 1.51
C ALA A 253 7.42 16.12 0.64
N GLU A 254 8.29 16.32 -0.34
CA GLU A 254 8.22 17.44 -1.29
C GLU A 254 6.96 17.38 -2.14
N ALA A 255 6.62 16.19 -2.65
CA ALA A 255 5.44 15.96 -3.47
C ALA A 255 4.16 16.28 -2.69
N ALA A 256 4.04 15.79 -1.45
CA ALA A 256 2.90 16.07 -0.59
C ALA A 256 2.82 17.56 -0.24
N ALA A 257 3.93 18.19 0.17
CA ALA A 257 3.96 19.62 0.50
C ALA A 257 3.52 20.48 -0.70
N ARG A 258 3.98 20.16 -1.92
CA ARG A 258 3.60 20.85 -3.15
C ARG A 258 2.15 20.60 -3.55
N PHE A 259 1.62 19.40 -3.32
CA PHE A 259 0.24 19.06 -3.65
C PHE A 259 -0.76 19.84 -2.79
N GLY A 260 -0.41 20.14 -1.53
CA GLY A 260 -1.17 21.03 -0.65
C GLY A 260 -2.56 20.53 -0.23
N ARG A 261 -2.94 19.32 -0.64
CA ARG A 261 -4.20 18.63 -0.32
C ARG A 261 -3.90 17.33 0.45
N PRO A 262 -4.89 16.64 1.05
CA PRO A 262 -4.65 15.42 1.81
C PRO A 262 -3.88 14.36 0.99
N VAL A 263 -2.80 13.84 1.56
CA VAL A 263 -2.03 12.71 1.04
C VAL A 263 -1.99 11.61 2.08
N LEU A 264 -2.35 10.39 1.69
CA LEU A 264 -2.26 9.19 2.51
C LEU A 264 -1.15 8.28 1.96
N LEU A 265 -0.13 8.03 2.77
CA LEU A 265 0.91 7.04 2.49
C LEU A 265 0.53 5.72 3.17
N LEU A 266 0.38 4.65 2.38
CA LEU A 266 0.11 3.30 2.86
C LEU A 266 1.39 2.47 2.84
N ASN A 267 1.64 1.71 3.91
CA ASN A 267 2.69 0.71 3.96
C ASN A 267 2.33 -0.53 4.81
N GLY A 268 3.11 -1.59 4.64
CA GLY A 268 3.10 -2.83 5.42
C GLY A 268 4.38 -2.97 6.25
N ASP A 269 5.13 -4.07 6.06
CA ASP A 269 6.51 -4.34 6.51
C ASP A 269 6.69 -4.53 8.03
N SER A 270 6.26 -3.56 8.84
CA SER A 270 6.40 -3.65 10.30
C SER A 270 5.20 -4.31 11.01
N HIS A 271 4.23 -4.82 10.24
CA HIS A 271 3.09 -5.65 10.66
C HIS A 271 2.15 -5.07 11.73
N LEU A 272 2.35 -3.81 12.13
CA LEU A 272 1.62 -3.17 13.21
C LEU A 272 0.66 -2.11 12.66
N PHE A 273 -0.62 -2.20 13.02
CA PHE A 273 -1.57 -1.12 12.74
C PHE A 273 -1.15 0.16 13.44
N VAL A 274 -0.68 1.14 12.66
CA VAL A 274 -0.47 2.50 13.15
C VAL A 274 -0.79 3.55 12.11
N HIS A 275 -1.24 4.72 12.56
CA HIS A 275 -1.33 5.90 11.71
C HIS A 275 -0.88 7.16 12.44
N HIS A 276 -0.20 8.05 11.73
CA HIS A 276 0.28 9.33 12.26
C HIS A 276 0.70 10.27 11.13
N ARG A 277 1.05 11.52 11.47
CA ARG A 277 1.72 12.45 10.54
C ARG A 277 3.23 12.25 10.70
N PRO A 278 3.92 11.58 9.77
CA PRO A 278 5.32 11.16 9.97
C PRO A 278 6.33 12.30 9.83
N ILE A 279 5.93 13.43 9.21
CA ILE A 279 6.81 14.57 8.94
C ILE A 279 6.10 15.84 9.39
N ALA A 280 6.56 16.45 10.48
CA ALA A 280 5.90 17.62 11.09
C ALA A 280 5.76 18.81 10.13
N ALA A 281 6.73 19.00 9.23
CA ALA A 281 6.71 20.08 8.23
C ALA A 281 5.74 19.84 7.06
N VAL A 282 5.14 18.65 6.95
CA VAL A 282 4.23 18.26 5.87
C VAL A 282 2.90 17.78 6.47
N PRO A 283 2.09 18.70 7.03
CA PRO A 283 0.92 18.35 7.85
C PRO A 283 -0.20 17.66 7.07
N ASN A 284 -0.20 17.77 5.74
CA ASN A 284 -1.16 17.11 4.86
C ASN A 284 -0.76 15.67 4.50
N LEU A 285 0.40 15.17 4.95
CA LEU A 285 0.82 13.78 4.81
C LEU A 285 0.45 12.98 6.07
N THR A 286 -0.45 12.02 5.92
CA THR A 286 -0.73 10.98 6.92
C THR A 286 -0.14 9.67 6.44
N ARG A 287 0.55 8.93 7.31
CA ARG A 287 0.95 7.54 7.07
C ARG A 287 -0.03 6.60 7.75
N LEU A 288 -0.40 5.52 7.06
CA LEU A 288 -1.10 4.35 7.60
C LEU A 288 -0.25 3.11 7.32
N GLN A 289 0.13 2.42 8.39
CA GLN A 289 0.69 1.08 8.33
C GLN A 289 -0.39 0.05 8.62
N VAL A 290 -0.49 -0.98 7.77
CA VAL A 290 -1.48 -2.06 7.94
C VAL A 290 -0.96 -3.13 8.92
N PRO A 291 -1.88 -3.88 9.57
CA PRO A 291 -1.54 -5.12 10.27
C PRO A 291 -0.90 -6.16 9.34
N GLY A 292 -0.15 -7.10 9.91
CA GLY A 292 0.45 -8.23 9.19
C GLY A 292 0.80 -9.39 10.13
N GLU A 293 1.30 -10.48 9.56
CA GLU A 293 1.82 -11.65 10.28
C GLU A 293 0.84 -12.23 11.33
N ALA A 294 0.97 -11.88 12.62
CA ALA A 294 0.10 -12.39 13.67
C ALA A 294 -1.29 -11.77 13.58
N ASP A 295 -1.43 -10.54 13.10
CA ASP A 295 -2.72 -9.85 12.96
C ASP A 295 -3.17 -9.91 11.48
N VAL A 296 -3.78 -11.03 11.08
CA VAL A 296 -4.37 -11.20 9.72
C VAL A 296 -5.65 -10.38 9.61
N GLN A 297 -5.46 -9.07 9.48
CA GLN A 297 -6.47 -8.03 9.42
C GLN A 297 -6.22 -7.10 8.24
N ALA A 298 -7.26 -6.37 7.84
CA ALA A 298 -7.18 -5.34 6.82
C ALA A 298 -7.68 -4.01 7.39
N VAL A 299 -7.33 -2.90 6.75
CA VAL A 299 -7.84 -1.58 7.12
C VAL A 299 -8.84 -1.12 6.07
N LEU A 300 -10.10 -0.96 6.46
CA LEU A 300 -11.09 -0.19 5.71
C LEU A 300 -10.81 1.29 5.94
N VAL A 301 -10.46 1.99 4.86
CA VAL A 301 -10.22 3.43 4.84
C VAL A 301 -11.47 4.09 4.30
N THR A 302 -12.03 5.02 5.07
CA THR A 302 -13.03 5.99 4.60
C THR A 302 -12.35 7.34 4.42
N LEU A 303 -12.39 7.88 3.21
CA LEU A 303 -11.67 9.08 2.79
C LEU A 303 -12.64 10.14 2.29
N ASP A 304 -12.68 11.26 2.99
CA ASP A 304 -13.46 12.45 2.64
C ASP A 304 -12.52 13.67 2.53
N PRO A 305 -12.10 14.05 1.31
CA PRO A 305 -11.11 15.12 1.11
C PRO A 305 -11.55 16.49 1.64
N GLU A 306 -12.85 16.69 1.85
CA GLU A 306 -13.45 17.95 2.28
C GLU A 306 -13.76 17.95 3.79
N ALA A 307 -13.47 16.86 4.51
CA ALA A 307 -13.60 16.81 5.96
C ALA A 307 -12.37 17.41 6.64
N ALA A 308 -12.56 18.00 7.83
CA ALA A 308 -11.45 18.50 8.64
C ALA A 308 -10.47 17.38 9.03
N GLU A 309 -11.00 16.20 9.30
CA GLU A 309 -10.24 14.95 9.44
C GLU A 309 -10.59 14.05 8.24
N PRO A 310 -9.74 14.00 7.20
CA PRO A 310 -10.10 13.39 5.92
C PRO A 310 -10.13 11.86 5.95
N TYR A 311 -9.67 11.22 7.03
CA TYR A 311 -9.53 9.77 7.10
C TYR A 311 -10.22 9.20 8.35
N ARG A 312 -10.91 8.08 8.15
CA ARG A 312 -11.32 7.16 9.21
C ARG A 312 -10.80 5.77 8.87
N PHE A 313 -10.24 5.09 9.86
CA PHE A 313 -9.68 3.75 9.73
C PHE A 313 -10.47 2.76 10.58
N GLU A 314 -10.81 1.60 10.01
CA GLU A 314 -11.51 0.52 10.69
C GLU A 314 -10.82 -0.81 10.38
N LEU A 315 -10.54 -1.63 11.40
CA LEU A 315 -9.96 -2.95 11.22
C LEU A 315 -11.02 -3.96 10.82
N LEU A 316 -10.72 -4.74 9.79
CA LEU A 316 -11.50 -5.89 9.34
C LEU A 316 -10.78 -7.18 9.71
N GLY A 317 -11.53 -8.16 10.23
CA GLY A 317 -10.98 -9.43 10.70
C GLY A 317 -10.56 -9.40 12.18
N PRO A 318 -10.38 -10.57 12.82
CA PRO A 318 -9.94 -10.65 14.21
C PRO A 318 -8.43 -10.40 14.33
N PRO A 319 -7.96 -9.81 15.44
CA PRO A 319 -6.53 -9.76 15.75
C PRO A 319 -5.98 -11.18 15.97
N GLY A 320 -4.66 -11.31 15.97
CA GLY A 320 -3.95 -12.51 16.39
C GLY A 320 -4.17 -12.83 17.87
N ASP A 321 -3.88 -14.08 18.23
CA ASP A 321 -3.82 -14.52 19.63
C ASP A 321 -2.51 -15.29 19.88
N PRO A 322 -1.51 -14.67 20.51
CA PRO A 322 -1.48 -13.27 20.94
C PRO A 322 -1.44 -12.29 19.74
N PRO A 323 -1.84 -11.02 19.92
CA PRO A 323 -1.77 -10.01 18.87
C PRO A 323 -0.32 -9.66 18.51
N GLN A 324 -0.11 -9.03 17.35
CA GLN A 324 1.24 -8.64 16.90
C GLN A 324 1.90 -7.71 17.93
N PRO A 325 3.09 -8.07 18.45
CA PRO A 325 3.82 -7.19 19.34
C PRO A 325 4.41 -6.01 18.56
N PRO A 326 4.50 -4.81 19.17
CA PRO A 326 5.20 -3.71 18.53
C PRO A 326 6.69 -4.07 18.35
N PRO A 327 7.31 -3.78 17.18
CA PRO A 327 8.70 -4.18 16.92
C PRO A 327 9.73 -3.40 17.75
N CYS A 328 9.35 -2.25 18.31
CA CYS A 328 10.19 -1.46 19.21
C CYS A 328 9.34 -0.55 20.12
N PRO A 329 9.93 0.05 21.19
CA PRO A 329 9.22 0.98 22.07
C PRO A 329 8.59 2.18 21.37
N GLY A 330 9.22 2.70 20.31
CA GLY A 330 8.66 3.81 19.52
C GLY A 330 7.33 3.44 18.86
N TYR A 331 7.23 2.23 18.32
CA TYR A 331 5.98 1.70 17.77
C TYR A 331 4.93 1.42 18.83
N ALA A 332 5.34 0.98 20.02
CA ALA A 332 4.43 0.85 21.15
C ALA A 332 3.80 2.21 21.52
N ALA A 333 4.59 3.29 21.52
CA ALA A 333 4.12 4.65 21.77
C ALA A 333 3.19 5.17 20.66
N LEU A 334 3.53 4.93 19.38
CA LEU A 334 2.66 5.29 18.25
C LEU A 334 1.31 4.55 18.31
N ARG A 335 1.30 3.28 18.69
CA ARG A 335 0.05 2.52 18.88
C ARG A 335 -0.81 3.08 20.01
N ALA A 336 -0.18 3.49 21.11
CA ALA A 336 -0.89 4.05 22.27
C ALA A 336 -1.46 5.46 22.03
N ALA A 337 -1.01 6.16 20.99
CA ALA A 337 -1.43 7.52 20.66
C ALA A 337 -2.62 7.61 19.68
N GLN A 338 -3.17 6.47 19.27
CA GLN A 338 -4.29 6.37 18.30
C GLN A 338 -5.65 6.35 18.96
#